data_AF-P91371-F1
#
_entry.id   AF-P91371-F1
#
_cell.length_a   1.000
_cell.length_b   1.000
_cell.length_c   1.000
_cell.angle_alpha   90.00
_cell.angle_beta   90.00
_cell.angle_gamma   90.00
#
_symmetry.space_group_name_H-M   'P 1'
#
loop_
_entity.id
_entity.type
_entity.pdbx_description
1 polymer ?
#
loop_
_entity_poly.entity_id
_entity_poly.type
_entity_poly.pdbx_seq_one_letter_code
_entity_poly.pdbx_strand_id
1 'polypeptide(L)'
;MRLFIVFAPLFAVSAPLNCYICNSKKQPDCIDNYQAFNTICPVRSLGGVKLHEPVGCRVTRQYSKEKMWIIRECGYLGEERERKFNTTTYLNGEPATCVFSQCSENLCNSAESSNYFLTAAAVFVAIFKLFA
;
A
#
# COMPACT_ATOMS: atom_id res chain seq x y z
N MET A 1 -24.48 8.80 -46.86
CA MET A 1 -23.18 8.62 -46.16
C MET A 1 -23.48 7.97 -44.82
N ARG A 2 -23.16 6.69 -44.61
CA ARG A 2 -23.38 5.99 -43.33
C ARG A 2 -22.03 5.87 -42.63
N LEU A 3 -21.86 6.62 -41.54
CA LEU A 3 -20.65 6.60 -40.71
C LEU A 3 -20.78 5.43 -39.73
N PHE A 4 -19.94 4.40 -39.88
CA PHE A 4 -19.82 3.32 -38.90
C PHE A 4 -18.81 3.74 -37.84
N ILE A 5 -19.29 4.02 -36.62
CA ILE A 5 -18.43 4.25 -35.46
C ILE A 5 -18.06 2.87 -34.89
N VAL A 6 -16.80 2.48 -35.08
CA VAL A 6 -16.23 1.27 -34.47
C VAL A 6 -15.85 1.61 -33.04
N PHE A 7 -16.61 1.12 -32.05
CA PHE A 7 -16.20 1.13 -30.65
C PHE A 7 -15.17 0.03 -30.45
N ALA A 8 -13.89 0.38 -30.42
CA ALA A 8 -12.85 -0.53 -29.96
C ALA A 8 -12.95 -0.67 -28.44
N PRO A 9 -13.14 -1.89 -27.88
CA PRO A 9 -13.17 -2.08 -26.44
C PRO A 9 -11.79 -1.80 -25.84
N LEU A 10 -11.70 -0.81 -24.94
CA LEU A 10 -10.54 -0.66 -24.05
C LEU A 10 -10.60 -1.79 -23.02
N PHE A 11 -9.88 -2.88 -23.26
CA PHE A 11 -9.59 -3.85 -22.22
C PHE A 11 -8.54 -3.22 -21.29
N ALA A 12 -8.99 -2.74 -20.12
CA ALA A 12 -8.08 -2.32 -19.06
C ALA A 12 -7.41 -3.57 -18.48
N VAL A 13 -6.16 -3.82 -18.88
CA VAL A 13 -5.33 -4.86 -18.26
C VAL A 13 -4.93 -4.35 -16.87
N SER A 14 -5.43 -4.99 -15.82
CA SER A 14 -4.97 -4.75 -14.46
C SER A 14 -3.55 -5.27 -14.31
N ALA A 15 -2.60 -4.37 -14.04
CA ALA A 15 -1.23 -4.75 -13.73
C ALA A 15 -1.17 -5.42 -12.35
N PRO A 16 -0.31 -6.44 -12.15
CA PRO A 16 -0.16 -7.08 -10.84
C PRO A 16 0.35 -6.07 -9.81
N LEU A 17 -0.24 -6.11 -8.60
CA LEU A 17 0.15 -5.23 -7.49
C LEU A 17 1.49 -5.69 -6.89
N ASN A 18 2.43 -4.77 -6.76
CA ASN A 18 3.73 -4.98 -6.15
C ASN A 18 3.83 -4.20 -4.83
N CYS A 19 4.39 -4.83 -3.81
CA CYS A 19 4.64 -4.20 -2.51
C CYS A 19 6.02 -4.60 -2.00
N TYR A 20 6.54 -3.86 -1.03
CA TYR A 20 7.66 -4.34 -0.23
C TYR A 20 7.13 -5.38 0.77
N ILE A 21 7.77 -6.55 0.85
CA ILE A 21 7.34 -7.66 1.74
C ILE A 21 8.47 -8.07 2.67
N CYS A 22 8.46 -7.58 3.92
CA CYS A 22 9.54 -7.85 4.88
C CYS A 22 9.08 -7.70 6.34
N ASN A 23 9.87 -8.23 7.27
CA ASN A 23 9.63 -8.10 8.71
C ASN A 23 10.95 -7.79 9.45
N SER A 24 11.03 -6.61 10.07
CA SER A 24 12.26 -6.15 10.74
C SER A 24 12.71 -6.99 11.92
N LYS A 25 11.82 -7.84 12.46
CA LYS A 25 12.18 -8.79 13.52
C LYS A 25 13.12 -9.90 13.05
N LYS A 26 13.00 -10.33 11.79
CA LYS A 26 13.83 -11.38 11.18
C LYS A 26 14.82 -10.83 10.16
N GLN A 27 14.49 -9.70 9.55
CA GLN A 27 15.24 -9.07 8.46
C GLN A 27 15.46 -7.59 8.82
N PRO A 28 16.55 -7.25 9.54
CA PRO A 28 16.82 -5.87 9.98
C PRO A 28 16.79 -4.85 8.84
N ASP A 29 17.23 -5.26 7.65
CA ASP A 29 17.18 -4.48 6.41
C ASP A 29 15.78 -3.98 6.03
N CYS A 30 14.72 -4.57 6.59
CA CYS A 30 13.37 -4.05 6.42
C CYS A 30 13.21 -2.64 6.99
N ILE A 31 14.08 -2.13 7.86
CA ILE A 31 13.95 -0.76 8.36
C ILE A 31 14.40 0.23 7.28
N ASP A 32 15.67 0.14 6.88
CA ASP A 32 16.33 1.15 6.04
C ASP A 32 16.51 0.73 4.57
N ASN A 33 16.61 -0.57 4.30
CA ASN A 33 16.88 -1.16 2.99
C ASN A 33 15.68 -1.97 2.44
N TYR A 34 14.45 -1.56 2.79
CA TYR A 34 13.22 -2.30 2.47
C TYR A 34 12.96 -2.45 0.96
N GLN A 35 13.61 -1.63 0.13
CA GLN A 35 13.48 -1.64 -1.32
C GLN A 35 13.98 -2.96 -1.93
N ALA A 36 14.90 -3.65 -1.25
CA ALA A 36 15.38 -4.98 -1.64
C ALA A 36 14.28 -6.07 -1.59
N PHE A 37 13.14 -5.78 -0.95
CA PHE A 37 12.04 -6.72 -0.75
C PHE A 37 10.83 -6.47 -1.65
N ASN A 38 11.04 -5.82 -2.81
CA ASN A 38 10.00 -5.63 -3.82
C ASN A 38 9.53 -6.99 -4.35
N THR A 39 8.26 -7.30 -4.14
CA THR A 39 7.66 -8.58 -4.52
C THR A 39 6.25 -8.37 -5.09
N ILE A 40 5.91 -9.14 -6.13
CA ILE A 40 4.54 -9.22 -6.65
C ILE A 40 3.64 -9.85 -5.57
N CYS A 41 2.50 -9.22 -5.29
CA CYS A 41 1.54 -9.73 -4.32
C CYS A 41 0.84 -10.98 -4.85
N PRO A 42 0.98 -12.14 -4.20
CA PRO A 42 0.31 -13.36 -4.62
C PRO A 42 -1.17 -13.30 -4.24
N VAL A 43 -2.03 -13.98 -5.00
CA VAL A 43 -3.40 -14.27 -4.54
C VAL A 43 -3.32 -15.22 -3.34
N ARG A 44 -4.12 -14.98 -2.28
CA ARG A 44 -4.10 -15.81 -1.06
C ARG A 44 -5.46 -16.39 -0.72
N SER A 45 -5.46 -17.62 -0.19
CA SER A 45 -6.63 -18.19 0.46
C SER A 45 -6.68 -17.72 1.91
N LEU A 46 -7.73 -16.98 2.27
CA LEU A 46 -7.99 -16.59 3.65
C LEU A 46 -8.99 -17.58 4.26
N GLY A 47 -8.58 -18.29 5.32
CA GLY A 47 -9.43 -19.29 5.97
C GLY A 47 -9.69 -20.55 5.14
N GLY A 48 -8.94 -20.79 4.07
CA GLY A 48 -9.00 -22.03 3.29
C GLY A 48 -10.12 -22.11 2.23
N VAL A 49 -11.02 -21.12 2.16
CA VAL A 49 -12.26 -21.22 1.36
C VAL A 49 -12.29 -20.26 0.18
N LYS A 50 -11.84 -19.01 0.36
CA LYS A 50 -11.95 -17.98 -0.68
C LYS A 50 -10.58 -17.44 -1.04
N LEU A 51 -10.29 -17.40 -2.34
CA LEU A 51 -9.13 -16.70 -2.88
C LEU A 51 -9.42 -15.20 -2.86
N HIS A 52 -8.49 -14.43 -2.29
CA HIS A 52 -8.53 -12.98 -2.22
C HIS A 52 -7.40 -12.42 -3.05
N GLU A 53 -7.76 -11.58 -4.02
CA GLU A 53 -6.80 -10.73 -4.71
C GLU A 53 -6.27 -9.67 -3.73
N PRO A 54 -5.00 -9.26 -3.89
CA PRO A 54 -4.46 -8.17 -3.11
C PRO A 54 -5.16 -6.86 -3.49
N VAL A 55 -5.56 -6.09 -2.48
CA VAL A 55 -6.29 -4.81 -2.62
C VAL A 55 -5.41 -3.60 -2.31
N GLY A 56 -4.15 -3.81 -1.88
CA GLY A 56 -3.23 -2.74 -1.55
C GLY A 56 -1.95 -3.23 -0.86
N CYS A 57 -1.08 -2.30 -0.50
CA CYS A 57 0.09 -2.54 0.33
C CYS A 57 -0.14 -2.04 1.76
N ARG A 58 0.44 -2.72 2.75
CA ARG A 58 0.37 -2.35 4.16
C ARG A 58 1.75 -2.13 4.77
N VAL A 59 1.78 -1.19 5.72
CA VAL A 59 2.88 -1.04 6.69
C VAL A 59 2.28 -1.13 8.09
N THR A 60 2.79 -2.03 8.92
CA THR A 60 2.42 -2.17 10.33
C THR A 60 3.64 -1.89 11.19
N ARG A 61 3.52 -0.93 12.10
CA ARG A 61 4.49 -0.63 13.15
C ARG A 61 3.97 -1.19 14.46
N GLN A 62 4.71 -2.12 15.04
CA GLN A 62 4.39 -2.75 16.31
C GLN A 62 5.35 -2.25 17.38
N TYR A 63 4.81 -1.69 18.46
CA TYR A 63 5.56 -1.20 19.59
C TYR A 63 5.28 -2.11 20.78
N SER A 64 6.32 -2.66 21.39
CA SER A 64 6.21 -3.46 22.61
C SER A 64 7.36 -3.09 23.54
N LYS A 65 7.02 -2.52 24.71
CA LYS A 65 7.98 -1.93 25.65
C LYS A 65 8.90 -0.92 24.93
N GLU A 66 10.19 -1.25 24.77
CA GLU A 66 11.23 -0.43 24.12
C GLU A 66 11.59 -0.91 22.70
N LYS A 67 10.91 -1.93 22.18
CA LYS A 67 11.20 -2.50 20.85
C LYS A 67 10.12 -2.10 19.86
N MET A 68 10.57 -1.77 18.65
CA MET A 68 9.71 -1.45 17.52
C MET A 68 10.01 -2.38 16.35
N TRP A 69 8.96 -2.91 15.73
CA TRP A 69 9.05 -3.75 14.55
C TRP A 69 8.24 -3.15 13.41
N ILE A 70 8.78 -3.22 12.20
CA ILE A 70 8.10 -2.83 10.97
C ILE A 70 7.82 -4.09 10.16
N ILE A 71 6.55 -4.26 9.78
CA ILE A 71 6.09 -5.31 8.89
C ILE A 71 5.53 -4.64 7.65
N ARG A 72 6.01 -5.04 6.49
CA ARG A 72 5.48 -4.64 5.19
C ARG A 72 4.92 -5.86 4.49
N GLU A 73 3.71 -5.75 3.97
CA GLU A 73 3.00 -6.86 3.35
C GLU A 73 1.95 -6.39 2.36
N CYS A 74 1.38 -7.32 1.59
CA CYS A 74 0.20 -7.08 0.79
C CYS A 74 -1.05 -7.10 1.69
N GLY A 75 -1.97 -6.16 1.45
CA GLY A 75 -3.31 -6.14 2.02
C GLY A 75 -4.30 -6.88 1.13
N TYR A 76 -5.15 -7.72 1.73
CA TYR A 76 -6.16 -8.52 1.03
C TYR A 76 -7.59 -8.16 1.42
N LEU A 77 -7.74 -7.30 2.43
CA LEU A 77 -9.00 -6.93 3.05
C LEU A 77 -8.95 -5.46 3.48
N GLY A 78 -10.11 -4.85 3.66
CA GLY A 78 -10.22 -3.48 4.15
C GLY A 78 -9.87 -2.43 3.09
N GLU A 79 -10.31 -1.21 3.37
CA GLU A 79 -10.14 -0.05 2.50
C GLU A 79 -8.82 0.67 2.76
N GLU A 80 -8.38 1.45 1.78
CA GLU A 80 -7.27 2.40 1.88
C GLU A 80 -7.45 3.33 3.09
N ARG A 81 -6.50 3.25 4.03
CA ARG A 81 -6.58 3.98 5.29
C ARG A 81 -5.19 4.40 5.73
N GLU A 82 -4.96 5.71 5.74
CA GLU A 82 -3.77 6.29 6.34
C GLU A 82 -3.90 6.27 7.88
N ARG A 83 -2.89 5.68 8.54
CA ARG A 83 -2.58 5.81 9.98
C ARG A 83 -3.79 5.79 10.94
N LYS A 84 -4.74 4.86 10.80
CA LYS A 84 -6.04 4.98 11.52
C LYS A 84 -6.41 3.87 12.49
N PHE A 85 -5.59 2.85 12.67
CA PHE A 85 -5.88 1.82 13.67
C PHE A 85 -4.74 1.71 14.66
N ASN A 86 -4.94 2.35 15.81
CA ASN A 86 -4.22 2.02 17.01
C ASN A 86 -4.99 0.89 17.71
N THR A 87 -4.47 -0.33 17.63
CA THR A 87 -5.01 -1.46 18.38
C THR A 87 -3.99 -1.87 19.41
N THR A 88 -4.41 -1.91 20.67
CA THR A 88 -3.68 -2.61 21.72
C THR A 88 -3.97 -4.09 21.56
N THR A 89 -2.97 -4.85 21.15
CA THR A 89 -3.04 -6.31 21.08
C THR A 89 -2.07 -6.92 22.09
N TYR A 90 -2.17 -8.23 22.31
CA TYR A 90 -1.18 -8.97 23.09
C TYR A 90 -0.34 -9.82 22.12
N LEU A 91 0.92 -9.45 21.93
CA LEU A 91 1.88 -10.27 21.17
C LEU A 91 2.70 -11.08 22.16
N ASN A 92 2.61 -12.41 22.09
CA ASN A 92 3.30 -13.34 23.00
C ASN A 92 3.02 -13.09 24.50
N GLY A 93 1.81 -12.67 24.84
CA GLY A 93 1.41 -12.37 26.22
C GLY A 93 1.81 -10.98 26.73
N GLU A 94 2.46 -10.16 25.91
CA GLU A 94 2.82 -8.78 26.26
C GLU A 94 1.97 -7.76 25.49
N PRO A 95 1.58 -6.63 26.13
CA PRO A 95 0.85 -5.58 25.44
C PRO A 95 1.73 -4.98 24.33
N ALA A 96 1.14 -4.90 23.15
CA ALA A 96 1.76 -4.32 21.97
C ALA A 96 0.79 -3.37 21.29
N THR A 97 1.29 -2.17 21.00
CA THR A 97 0.58 -1.14 20.25
C THR A 97 0.87 -1.38 18.76
N CYS A 98 -0.16 -1.65 17.97
CA CYS A 98 -0.02 -1.81 16.52
C CYS A 98 -0.62 -0.60 15.82
N VAL A 99 0.15 0.03 14.94
CA VAL A 99 -0.29 1.11 14.05
C VAL A 99 -0.07 0.66 12.62
N PHE A 100 -1.13 0.58 11.82
CA PHE A 100 -1.01 0.24 10.40
C PHE A 100 -1.57 1.31 9.46
N SER A 101 -1.04 1.32 8.24
CA SER A 101 -1.55 2.07 7.10
C SER A 101 -1.69 1.16 5.89
N GLN A 102 -2.70 1.42 5.04
CA GLN A 102 -2.92 0.71 3.78
C GLN A 102 -3.11 1.72 2.65
N CYS A 103 -2.53 1.43 1.49
CA CYS A 103 -2.62 2.21 0.26
C CYS A 103 -2.79 1.27 -0.94
N SER A 104 -3.34 1.76 -2.05
CA SER A 104 -3.75 0.90 -3.18
C SER A 104 -2.76 0.87 -4.35
N GLU A 105 -1.72 1.71 -4.30
CA GLU A 105 -0.75 1.87 -5.40
C GLU A 105 0.45 0.91 -5.29
N ASN A 106 1.15 0.70 -6.41
CA ASN A 106 2.37 -0.09 -6.43
C ASN A 106 3.46 0.52 -5.54
N LEU A 107 4.07 -0.31 -4.69
CA LEU A 107 5.20 0.05 -3.82
C LEU A 107 4.92 1.19 -2.85
N CYS A 108 3.64 1.47 -2.57
CA CYS A 108 3.21 2.60 -1.73
C CYS A 108 3.46 2.39 -0.23
N ASN A 109 3.86 1.18 0.18
CA ASN A 109 4.21 0.85 1.57
C ASN A 109 5.68 1.16 1.92
N SER A 110 6.22 2.23 1.36
CA SER A 110 7.56 2.74 1.68
C SER A 110 7.68 3.22 3.13
N ALA A 111 8.92 3.42 3.59
CA ALA A 111 9.17 4.11 4.85
C ALA A 111 8.73 5.58 4.69
N GLU A 112 7.60 5.90 5.32
CA GLU A 112 6.88 7.18 5.32
C GLU A 112 5.86 7.36 4.18
N SER A 113 4.59 7.25 4.55
CA SER A 113 3.53 8.01 3.90
C SER A 113 3.71 9.49 4.28
N SER A 114 4.71 10.14 3.68
CA SER A 114 4.90 11.59 3.75
C SER A 114 4.34 12.17 2.46
N ASN A 115 3.09 12.64 2.53
CA ASN A 115 2.50 13.66 1.68
C ASN A 115 2.72 13.51 0.15
N TYR A 116 2.16 12.48 -0.48
CA TYR A 116 1.87 12.52 -1.93
C TYR A 116 0.47 13.11 -2.18
N PHE A 117 0.20 14.28 -1.60
CA PHE A 117 -0.86 15.16 -2.03
C PHE A 117 -0.24 16.55 -2.01
N LEU A 118 -0.15 17.20 -3.18
CA LEU A 118 0.24 18.59 -3.47
C LEU A 118 1.34 18.75 -4.54
N THR A 119 1.24 18.11 -5.71
CA THR A 119 2.02 18.56 -6.89
C THR A 119 1.28 18.57 -8.23
N ALA A 120 0.02 18.12 -8.31
CA ALA A 120 -0.73 18.17 -9.57
C ALA A 120 -1.55 19.47 -9.78
N ALA A 121 -1.95 20.16 -8.71
CA ALA A 121 -2.82 21.34 -8.82
C ALA A 121 -2.08 22.65 -9.15
N ALA A 122 -0.76 22.73 -8.87
CA ALA A 122 0.02 23.95 -9.12
C ALA A 122 0.35 24.18 -10.60
N VAL A 123 0.36 23.12 -11.43
CA VAL A 123 0.67 23.22 -12.86
C VAL A 123 -0.49 23.84 -13.65
N PHE A 124 -1.74 23.61 -13.25
CA PHE A 124 -2.89 24.15 -13.98
C PHE A 124 -3.09 25.66 -13.78
N VAL A 125 -2.76 26.22 -12.61
CA VAL A 125 -2.93 27.67 -12.36
C VAL A 125 -1.91 28.51 -13.14
N ALA A 126 -0.70 27.99 -13.36
CA ALA A 126 0.32 28.69 -14.14
C ALA A 126 -0.07 28.84 -15.63
N ILE A 127 -0.79 27.87 -16.19
CA ILE A 127 -1.22 27.89 -17.60
C ILE A 127 -2.32 28.93 -17.81
N PHE A 128 -3.30 29.05 -16.91
CA PHE A 128 -4.36 30.07 -17.05
C PHE A 128 -3.84 31.51 -16.95
N LYS A 129 -2.73 31.75 -16.24
CA LYS A 129 -2.09 33.07 -16.13
C LYS A 129 -1.23 33.45 -17.34
N LEU A 130 -0.89 32.49 -18.21
CA LEU A 130 -0.14 32.74 -19.45
C LEU A 130 -1.05 32.98 -20.66
N PHE A 131 -2.33 32.61 -20.57
CA PHE A 131 -3.33 32.76 -21.64
C PHE A 131 -4.47 33.71 -21.29
N ALA A 132 -4.34 34.51 -20.22
CA ALA A 132 -5.25 35.60 -19.85
C ALA A 132 -4.54 36.95 -19.89
#